data_AF-A0A3B0QH30-F1
#
_entry.id   AF-A0A3B0QH30-F1
#
_cell.length_a   1.000
_cell.length_b   1.000
_cell.length_c   1.000
_cell.angle_alpha   90.00
_cell.angle_beta   90.00
_cell.angle_gamma   90.00
#
_symmetry.space_group_name_H-M   'P 1'
#
loop_
_entity.id
_entity.type
_entity.pdbx_description
1 polymer ?
#
loop_
_entity_poly.entity_id
_entity_poly.type
_entity_poly.pdbx_seq_one_letter_code
_entity_poly.pdbx_strand_id
1 'polypeptide(L)'
;MRTLSISMLLFTIGSGISSASLHAAPSASKTPVAQMDKSSFSPFTGEIKGNRVRLRLAPHVDSSIIKELSKGDYIAVIGESKDYYTVAAPEGLKGYVFRTFVLDNVIEGEQVNVRLEPSTSAPVLVRLSRGTEIQATSSQPQGKWLEIALPSQCAFYVAKNFVSQKGSIDLYKHREGQKKIALDLLDSAVKFAQDELKKTLDSVDLEAIYKKINLVQSEEFSGVPGLQPLIQKALEEIQDTYLSKSLANQDKTIGKQQASSSSDTFYSMEKPVTTGSLLSRHIRKQTVIKTSPKTQGRESLEYSLFKIWASMHPQENAKKLTQDAFYDEEKKKKQTFVGELEVYPHVVKNNPGDYLLKDKENTIAFVYSTKIDLEKWLGKRVSVECLPRPNNHFAFPAYYIINIKEVIS
;
A
#
# COMPACT_ATOMS: atom_id res chain seq x y z
N MET A 1 12.93 80.39 8.87
CA MET A 1 13.36 81.59 8.11
C MET A 1 14.82 81.89 8.43
N ARG A 2 15.71 81.70 7.46
CA ARG A 2 17.00 82.40 7.29
C ARG A 2 17.66 81.81 6.05
N THR A 3 17.28 82.38 4.92
CA THR A 3 17.89 82.21 3.60
C THR A 3 19.14 83.08 3.54
N LEU A 4 20.28 82.52 3.15
CA LEU A 4 21.42 83.28 2.64
C LEU A 4 21.91 82.59 1.36
N SER A 5 21.52 83.21 0.25
CA SER A 5 22.04 83.04 -1.11
C SER A 5 23.21 84.01 -1.28
N ILE A 6 24.26 83.65 -2.04
CA ILE A 6 25.11 84.57 -2.81
C ILE A 6 25.90 83.80 -3.90
N SER A 7 25.74 84.32 -5.14
CA SER A 7 26.60 84.36 -6.35
C SER A 7 27.43 83.14 -6.75
N MET A 8 27.27 82.51 -7.93
CA MET A 8 27.23 83.02 -9.33
C MET A 8 28.49 83.80 -9.73
N LEU A 9 29.40 83.12 -10.44
CA LEU A 9 30.42 83.75 -11.28
C LEU A 9 30.50 82.97 -12.60
N LEU A 10 29.92 83.56 -13.65
CA LEU A 10 30.11 83.17 -15.04
C LEU A 10 31.49 83.61 -15.50
N PHE A 11 32.19 82.75 -16.22
CA PHE A 11 33.16 83.16 -17.23
C PHE A 11 32.83 82.43 -18.53
N THR A 12 32.52 83.22 -19.56
CA THR A 12 32.25 82.78 -20.92
C THR A 12 33.40 83.22 -21.84
N ILE A 13 33.43 82.57 -23.01
CA ILE A 13 33.97 83.00 -24.32
C ILE A 13 35.16 82.15 -24.80
N GLY A 14 34.99 81.56 -26.00
CA GLY A 14 36.09 81.10 -26.85
C GLY A 14 35.69 80.04 -27.88
N SER A 15 35.19 80.48 -29.04
CA SER A 15 34.72 79.71 -30.20
C SER A 15 35.82 78.97 -30.98
N GLY A 16 35.49 77.88 -31.71
CA GLY A 16 36.39 77.33 -32.74
C GLY A 16 36.08 75.92 -33.30
N ILE A 17 35.17 75.88 -34.28
CA ILE A 17 34.88 74.91 -35.36
C ILE A 17 35.95 73.82 -35.68
N SER A 18 35.55 72.54 -35.67
CA SER A 18 35.63 71.62 -36.85
C SER A 18 35.32 70.17 -36.50
N SER A 19 34.57 69.56 -37.41
CA SER A 19 33.99 68.23 -37.38
C SER A 19 35.04 67.12 -37.54
N ALA A 20 34.98 66.12 -36.65
CA ALA A 20 35.47 64.78 -36.94
C ALA A 20 34.50 63.77 -36.31
N SER A 21 33.73 63.11 -37.18
CA SER A 21 32.83 62.02 -36.82
C SER A 21 33.61 60.85 -36.24
N LEU A 22 33.41 60.56 -34.95
CA LEU A 22 33.69 59.27 -34.35
C LEU A 22 32.37 58.75 -33.79
N HIS A 23 31.86 57.68 -34.41
CA HIS A 23 30.75 56.88 -33.90
C HIS A 23 31.12 56.30 -32.53
N ALA A 24 30.60 56.90 -31.47
CA ALA A 24 30.56 56.30 -30.14
C ALA A 24 29.09 55.99 -29.83
N ALA A 25 28.68 54.75 -30.06
CA ALA A 25 27.38 54.24 -29.64
C ALA A 25 27.35 54.18 -28.11
N PRO A 26 26.41 54.87 -27.43
CA PRO A 26 26.16 54.58 -26.02
C PRO A 26 25.39 53.27 -25.94
N SER A 27 26.09 52.21 -25.53
CA SER A 27 25.48 50.93 -25.14
C SER A 27 24.69 51.14 -23.84
N ALA A 28 23.50 51.72 -23.97
CA ALA A 28 22.47 51.69 -22.96
C ALA A 28 21.75 50.33 -23.09
N SER A 29 22.33 49.28 -22.50
CA SER A 29 21.63 48.02 -22.28
C SER A 29 20.57 48.20 -21.19
N LYS A 30 19.50 48.91 -21.53
CA LYS A 30 18.20 48.75 -20.86
C LYS A 30 17.69 47.38 -21.30
N THR A 31 18.08 46.35 -20.57
CA THR A 31 17.42 45.05 -20.63
C THR A 31 15.94 45.31 -20.33
N PRO A 32 15.01 45.04 -21.27
CA PRO A 32 13.60 45.05 -20.92
C PRO A 32 13.44 43.89 -19.94
N VAL A 33 13.15 44.21 -18.68
CA VAL A 33 12.57 43.25 -17.75
C VAL A 33 11.29 42.81 -18.43
N ALA A 34 11.32 41.61 -19.03
CA ALA A 34 10.15 40.96 -19.56
C ALA A 34 9.17 40.82 -18.39
N GLN A 35 8.23 41.76 -18.31
CA GLN A 35 6.99 41.57 -17.62
C GLN A 35 6.36 40.37 -18.31
N MET A 36 6.55 39.18 -17.74
CA MET A 36 5.77 38.02 -18.12
C MET A 36 4.33 38.39 -17.83
N ASP A 37 3.56 38.53 -18.89
CA ASP A 37 2.11 38.60 -18.84
C ASP A 37 1.62 37.51 -17.89
N LYS A 38 1.07 37.96 -16.76
CA LYS A 38 0.39 37.10 -15.80
C LYS A 38 -0.95 36.75 -16.43
N SER A 39 -0.91 35.90 -17.46
CA SER A 39 -2.10 35.19 -17.94
C SER A 39 -2.74 34.55 -16.72
N SER A 40 -4.05 34.71 -16.58
CA SER A 40 -4.81 34.13 -15.47
C SER A 40 -4.80 32.62 -15.61
N PHE A 41 -3.71 31.99 -15.19
CA PHE A 41 -3.57 30.54 -15.20
C PHE A 41 -4.52 29.95 -14.17
N SER A 42 -5.41 29.08 -14.61
CA SER A 42 -6.32 28.36 -13.73
C SER A 42 -5.60 27.15 -13.13
N PRO A 43 -5.42 27.08 -11.79
CA PRO A 43 -4.80 25.94 -11.17
C PRO A 43 -5.60 24.65 -11.42
N PHE A 44 -4.90 23.56 -11.70
CA PHE A 44 -5.53 22.28 -12.03
C PHE A 44 -4.79 21.10 -11.42
N THR A 45 -5.48 19.97 -11.34
CA THR A 45 -4.89 18.69 -10.90
C THR A 45 -4.25 17.97 -12.09
N GLY A 46 -2.94 17.74 -12.01
CA GLY A 46 -2.18 16.95 -12.96
C GLY A 46 -1.95 15.53 -12.45
N GLU A 47 -2.05 14.53 -13.33
CA GLU A 47 -1.68 13.14 -13.07
C GLU A 47 -0.42 12.79 -13.86
N ILE A 48 0.55 12.17 -13.19
CA ILE A 48 1.83 11.80 -13.77
C ILE A 48 1.67 10.55 -14.65
N LYS A 49 2.03 10.65 -15.94
CA LYS A 49 1.95 9.54 -16.90
C LYS A 49 3.17 8.62 -16.88
N GLY A 50 4.34 9.18 -16.59
CA GLY A 50 5.62 8.48 -16.62
C GLY A 50 5.97 7.83 -15.27
N ASN A 51 6.80 6.80 -15.28
CA ASN A 51 7.43 6.33 -14.06
C ASN A 51 8.71 7.13 -13.80
N ARG A 52 9.02 7.45 -12.53
CA ARG A 52 10.22 8.19 -12.10
C ARG A 52 10.36 9.58 -12.72
N VAL A 53 9.26 10.32 -12.81
CA VAL A 53 9.25 11.71 -13.29
C VAL A 53 9.87 12.63 -12.25
N ARG A 54 10.87 13.42 -12.65
CA ARG A 54 11.65 14.23 -11.71
C ARG A 54 10.97 15.57 -11.43
N LEU A 55 10.74 15.83 -10.14
CA LEU A 55 10.39 17.15 -9.62
C LEU A 55 11.68 17.96 -9.38
N ARG A 56 11.73 19.17 -9.91
CA ARG A 56 12.93 20.00 -10.01
C ARG A 56 12.78 21.34 -9.31
N LEU A 57 13.91 21.95 -8.93
CA LEU A 57 13.93 23.29 -8.32
C LEU A 57 13.80 24.44 -9.30
N ALA A 58 14.17 24.21 -10.56
CA ALA A 58 14.14 25.24 -11.59
C ALA A 58 13.69 24.64 -12.93
N PRO A 59 13.15 25.47 -13.85
CA PRO A 59 12.56 25.01 -15.12
C PRO A 59 13.64 24.72 -16.18
N HIS A 60 14.62 23.88 -15.86
CA HIS A 60 15.66 23.41 -16.79
C HIS A 60 16.19 22.02 -16.41
N VAL A 61 16.84 21.33 -17.35
CA VAL A 61 17.24 19.91 -17.24
C VAL A 61 18.40 19.68 -16.27
N ASP A 62 19.27 20.68 -16.08
CA ASP A 62 20.43 20.59 -15.19
C ASP A 62 20.11 20.96 -13.74
N SER A 63 18.87 21.33 -13.45
CA SER A 63 18.44 21.70 -12.10
C SER A 63 18.45 20.52 -11.15
N SER A 64 18.64 20.80 -9.85
CA SER A 64 18.61 19.78 -8.82
C SER A 64 17.24 19.10 -8.74
N ILE A 65 17.27 17.78 -8.59
CA ILE A 65 16.10 16.93 -8.44
C ILE A 65 15.76 16.86 -6.96
N ILE A 66 14.49 17.08 -6.66
CA ILE A 66 13.97 17.14 -5.29
C ILE A 66 13.32 15.82 -4.92
N LYS A 67 12.53 15.29 -5.85
CA LYS A 67 11.75 14.07 -5.67
C LYS A 67 11.51 13.40 -7.02
N GLU A 68 11.45 12.08 -7.03
CA GLU A 68 10.95 11.31 -8.17
C GLU A 68 9.48 10.94 -7.91
N LEU A 69 8.62 11.23 -8.87
CA LEU A 69 7.19 10.94 -8.88
C LEU A 69 6.93 9.68 -9.69
N SER A 70 5.98 8.87 -9.24
CA SER A 70 5.58 7.63 -9.90
C SER A 70 4.37 7.85 -10.81
N LYS A 71 4.15 6.89 -11.71
CA LYS A 71 2.97 6.91 -12.58
C LYS A 71 1.70 6.84 -11.73
N GLY A 72 0.74 7.72 -12.01
CA GLY A 72 -0.52 7.82 -11.29
C GLY A 72 -0.47 8.76 -10.08
N ASP A 73 0.68 9.35 -9.75
CA ASP A 73 0.75 10.38 -8.72
C ASP A 73 0.01 11.64 -9.18
N TYR A 74 -0.70 12.27 -8.24
CA TYR A 74 -1.37 13.55 -8.47
C TYR A 74 -0.51 14.72 -7.99
N ILE A 75 -0.56 15.82 -8.72
CA ILE A 75 0.13 17.07 -8.42
C ILE A 75 -0.80 18.27 -8.63
N ALA A 76 -0.64 19.28 -7.79
CA ALA A 76 -1.28 20.57 -7.93
C ALA A 76 -0.46 21.47 -8.87
N VAL A 77 -0.94 21.70 -10.09
CA VAL A 77 -0.33 22.66 -11.01
C VAL A 77 -0.89 24.05 -10.73
N ILE A 78 -0.01 24.98 -10.39
CA ILE A 78 -0.35 26.37 -10.01
C ILE A 78 0.06 27.40 -11.06
N GLY A 79 0.90 26.99 -12.02
CA GLY A 79 1.36 27.85 -13.10
C GLY A 79 2.05 27.07 -14.19
N GLU A 80 2.46 27.78 -15.23
CA GLU A 80 3.26 27.22 -16.31
C GLU A 80 4.47 28.10 -16.64
N SER A 81 5.53 27.46 -17.11
CA SER A 81 6.78 28.11 -17.51
C SER A 81 7.39 27.37 -18.69
N LYS A 82 7.19 27.88 -19.91
CA LYS A 82 7.68 27.30 -21.17
C LYS A 82 7.40 25.79 -21.27
N ASP A 83 8.41 24.95 -21.06
CA ASP A 83 8.35 23.48 -21.16
C ASP A 83 8.04 22.77 -19.83
N TYR A 84 7.86 23.54 -18.75
CA TYR A 84 7.62 23.07 -17.40
C TYR A 84 6.30 23.61 -16.84
N TYR A 85 5.70 22.85 -15.94
CA TYR A 85 4.63 23.31 -15.07
C TYR A 85 5.21 23.70 -13.71
N THR A 86 4.72 24.79 -13.16
CA THR A 86 4.96 25.17 -11.77
C THR A 86 3.94 24.44 -10.90
N VAL A 87 4.42 23.69 -9.92
CA VAL A 87 3.58 22.88 -9.04
C VAL A 87 3.71 23.33 -7.58
N ALA A 88 2.66 23.09 -6.81
CA ALA A 88 2.68 23.34 -5.37
C ALA A 88 3.66 22.40 -4.66
N ALA A 89 4.06 22.79 -3.45
CA ALA A 89 4.89 21.96 -2.59
C ALA A 89 4.26 20.59 -2.36
N PRO A 90 4.99 19.49 -2.64
CA PRO A 90 4.55 18.17 -2.20
C PRO A 90 4.43 18.13 -0.68
N GLU A 91 3.37 17.52 -0.16
CA GLU A 91 3.23 17.35 1.28
C GLU A 91 4.36 16.48 1.87
N GLY A 92 4.73 16.79 3.12
CA GLY A 92 5.80 16.13 3.85
C GLY A 92 7.22 16.63 3.51
N LEU A 93 7.38 17.49 2.50
CA LEU A 93 8.66 18.12 2.22
C LEU A 93 8.92 19.25 3.23
N LYS A 94 10.10 19.20 3.84
CA LYS A 94 10.53 20.11 4.90
C LYS A 94 11.73 20.91 4.43
N GLY A 95 11.86 22.14 4.91
CA GLY A 95 13.02 22.99 4.67
C GLY A 95 13.94 23.00 5.88
N TYR A 96 15.22 23.23 5.65
CA TYR A 96 16.22 23.39 6.70
C TYR A 96 16.90 24.74 6.59
N VAL A 97 16.97 25.45 7.70
CA VAL A 97 17.61 26.76 7.82
C VAL A 97 18.63 26.73 8.95
N PHE A 98 19.69 27.54 8.86
CA PHE A 98 20.64 27.65 9.96
C PHE A 98 20.00 28.36 11.17
N ARG A 99 20.09 27.73 12.34
CA ARG A 99 19.50 28.24 13.59
C ARG A 99 20.01 29.64 13.95
N THR A 100 21.27 29.95 13.66
CA THR A 100 21.88 31.26 13.97
C THR A 100 21.18 32.45 13.31
N PHE A 101 20.42 32.21 12.23
CA PHE A 101 19.71 33.28 11.51
C PHE A 101 18.21 33.35 11.85
N VAL A 102 17.75 32.57 12.83
CA VAL A 102 16.35 32.52 13.25
C VAL A 102 16.25 32.91 14.71
N LEU A 103 15.44 33.93 15.00
CA LEU A 103 15.10 34.35 16.36
C LEU A 103 13.58 34.44 16.47
N ASP A 104 12.98 33.80 17.48
CA ASP A 104 11.53 33.82 17.72
C ASP A 104 10.68 33.52 16.47
N ASN A 105 11.09 32.53 15.68
CA ASN A 105 10.44 32.14 14.41
C ASN A 105 10.47 33.22 13.31
N VAL A 106 11.34 34.22 13.44
CA VAL A 106 11.59 35.28 12.46
C VAL A 106 13.01 35.17 11.93
N ILE A 107 13.18 35.41 10.64
CA ILE A 107 14.50 35.46 10.00
C ILE A 107 15.19 36.80 10.31
N GLU A 108 16.35 36.76 10.95
CA GLU A 108 17.16 37.96 11.28
C GLU A 108 18.19 38.30 10.18
N GLY A 109 18.63 37.30 9.43
CA GLY A 109 19.62 37.48 8.36
C GLY A 109 19.02 38.02 7.06
N GLU A 110 19.83 38.73 6.28
CA GLU A 110 19.48 39.10 4.91
C GLU A 110 19.84 37.95 3.94
N GLN A 111 18.91 37.53 3.08
CA GLN A 111 19.07 36.43 2.11
C GLN A 111 19.48 35.07 2.71
N VAL A 112 18.78 34.65 3.76
CA VAL A 112 19.03 33.36 4.41
C VAL A 112 18.58 32.21 3.53
N ASN A 113 19.48 31.27 3.25
CA ASN A 113 19.19 30.10 2.42
C ASN A 113 18.39 29.05 3.19
N VAL A 114 17.25 28.66 2.65
CA VAL A 114 16.50 27.46 3.06
C VAL A 114 16.90 26.31 2.14
N ARG A 115 17.26 25.17 2.71
CA ARG A 115 17.79 24.01 1.98
C ARG A 115 16.90 22.79 2.11
N LEU A 116 17.07 21.83 1.19
CA LEU A 116 16.33 20.57 1.19
C LEU A 116 16.76 19.61 2.32
N GLU A 117 18.04 19.67 2.72
CA GLU A 117 18.63 18.81 3.75
C GLU A 117 19.44 19.66 4.75
N PRO A 118 19.69 19.17 5.97
CA PRO A 118 20.49 19.86 6.99
C PRO A 118 22.00 19.79 6.67
N SER A 119 22.40 20.27 5.49
CA SER A 119 23.77 20.27 4.99
C SER A 119 24.08 21.52 4.18
N THR A 120 25.31 22.02 4.29
CA THR A 120 25.79 23.19 3.51
C THR A 120 25.89 22.90 2.02
N SER A 121 26.04 21.62 1.64
CA SER A 121 26.13 21.18 0.25
C SER A 121 24.77 20.90 -0.37
N ALA A 122 23.68 20.92 0.42
CA ALA A 122 22.35 20.61 -0.06
C ALA A 122 21.80 21.71 -0.97
N PRO A 123 20.94 21.36 -1.96
CA PRO A 123 20.28 22.33 -2.82
C PRO A 123 19.50 23.38 -2.03
N VAL A 124 19.59 24.65 -2.45
CA VAL A 124 18.85 25.77 -1.88
C VAL A 124 17.47 25.83 -2.50
N LEU A 125 16.42 25.72 -1.67
CA LEU A 125 15.02 25.81 -2.07
C LEU A 125 14.60 27.25 -2.34
N VAL A 126 14.93 28.16 -1.42
CA VAL A 126 14.59 29.58 -1.50
C VAL A 126 15.53 30.39 -0.62
N ARG A 127 15.61 31.70 -0.87
CA ARG A 127 16.28 32.67 -0.01
C ARG A 127 15.24 33.56 0.66
N LEU A 128 15.25 33.59 1.99
CA LEU A 128 14.35 34.40 2.79
C LEU A 128 15.01 35.74 3.14
N SER A 129 14.22 36.81 3.11
CA SER A 129 14.62 38.13 3.57
C SER A 129 14.44 38.28 5.08
N ARG A 130 15.11 39.27 5.68
CA ARG A 130 14.94 39.61 7.08
C ARG A 130 13.48 39.98 7.38
N GLY A 131 12.99 39.57 8.56
CA GLY A 131 11.62 39.81 9.02
C GLY A 131 10.59 38.80 8.50
N THR A 132 11.01 37.76 7.76
CA THR A 132 10.07 36.72 7.30
C THR A 132 9.73 35.80 8.47
N GLU A 133 8.44 35.64 8.76
CA GLU A 133 7.94 34.66 9.73
C GLU A 133 7.98 33.25 9.14
N ILE A 134 8.45 32.29 9.92
CA ILE A 134 8.56 30.88 9.56
C ILE A 134 7.91 29.99 10.62
N GLN A 135 7.37 28.85 10.22
CA GLN A 135 6.81 27.88 11.15
C GLN A 135 7.84 26.78 11.39
N ALA A 136 8.51 26.79 12.55
CA ALA A 136 9.46 25.75 12.92
C ALA A 136 8.72 24.48 13.38
N THR A 137 8.97 23.35 12.70
CA THR A 137 8.29 22.08 12.97
C THR A 137 8.98 21.31 14.10
N SER A 138 10.30 21.44 14.24
CA SER A 138 11.08 20.71 15.24
C SER A 138 11.65 21.64 16.30
N SER A 139 11.17 21.46 17.54
CA SER A 139 11.73 22.08 18.75
C SER A 139 12.91 21.27 19.32
N GLN A 140 13.35 20.19 18.65
CA GLN A 140 14.45 19.37 19.16
C GLN A 140 15.80 20.10 18.95
N PRO A 141 16.57 20.39 20.02
CA PRO A 141 17.81 21.16 19.95
C PRO A 141 19.01 20.36 19.40
N GLN A 142 18.79 19.37 18.55
CA GLN A 142 19.87 18.51 18.04
C GLN A 142 20.42 19.08 16.72
N GLY A 143 21.32 20.06 16.82
CA GLY A 143 22.16 20.52 15.70
C GLY A 143 22.11 22.01 15.36
N LYS A 144 22.95 22.41 14.38
CA LYS A 144 23.06 23.79 13.85
C LYS A 144 21.92 24.18 12.90
N TRP A 145 21.09 23.21 12.51
CA TRP A 145 20.00 23.36 11.56
C TRP A 145 18.65 23.32 12.28
N LEU A 146 17.74 24.15 11.82
CA LEU A 146 16.36 24.21 12.24
C LEU A 146 15.48 23.70 11.10
N GLU A 147 14.57 22.78 11.42
CA GLU A 147 13.59 22.27 10.49
C GLU A 147 12.36 23.17 10.46
N ILE A 148 11.98 23.62 9.27
CA ILE A 148 10.88 24.56 9.04
C ILE A 148 9.89 24.00 8.02
N ALA A 149 8.63 24.39 8.16
CA ALA A 149 7.66 24.22 7.10
C ALA A 149 8.09 25.02 5.86
N LEU A 150 7.72 24.52 4.67
CA LEU A 150 8.07 25.20 3.43
C LEU A 150 7.37 26.57 3.34
N PRO A 151 8.11 27.64 3.09
CA PRO A 151 7.51 28.94 2.85
C PRO A 151 6.74 28.93 1.53
N SER A 152 5.70 29.75 1.44
CA SER A 152 4.84 29.87 0.24
C SER A 152 5.57 30.35 -1.02
N GLN A 153 6.79 30.88 -0.86
CA GLN A 153 7.66 31.35 -1.93
C GLN A 153 8.39 30.21 -2.68
N CYS A 154 8.36 28.98 -2.17
CA CYS A 154 8.98 27.85 -2.83
C CYS A 154 8.18 27.42 -4.07
N ALA A 155 8.84 27.44 -5.23
CA ALA A 155 8.27 26.95 -6.49
C ALA A 155 8.98 25.67 -6.94
N PHE A 156 8.20 24.74 -7.48
CA PHE A 156 8.70 23.46 -7.97
C PHE A 156 8.28 23.26 -9.42
N TYR A 157 9.09 22.53 -10.19
CA TYR A 157 8.91 22.40 -11.63
C TYR A 157 8.86 20.94 -12.07
N VAL A 158 7.92 20.63 -12.94
CA VAL A 158 7.80 19.32 -13.59
C VAL A 158 7.66 19.50 -15.09
N ALA A 159 8.25 18.62 -15.90
CA ALA A 159 8.17 18.74 -17.35
C ALA A 159 6.75 18.47 -17.88
N LYS A 160 6.24 19.33 -18.77
CA LYS A 160 4.86 19.27 -19.28
C LYS A 160 4.50 17.94 -19.93
N ASN A 161 5.45 17.34 -20.65
CA ASN A 161 5.25 16.09 -21.41
C ASN A 161 4.79 14.89 -20.58
N PHE A 162 4.98 14.93 -19.26
CA PHE A 162 4.65 13.83 -18.36
C PHE A 162 3.40 14.07 -17.51
N VAL A 163 2.70 15.20 -17.69
CA VAL A 163 1.53 15.57 -16.89
C VAL A 163 0.26 15.49 -17.72
N SER A 164 -0.76 14.80 -17.20
CA SER A 164 -2.11 14.79 -17.75
C SER A 164 -3.02 15.66 -16.90
N GLN A 165 -3.72 16.64 -17.49
CA GLN A 165 -4.75 17.36 -16.76
C GLN A 165 -5.94 16.42 -16.45
N LYS A 166 -6.37 16.37 -15.19
CA LYS A 166 -7.45 15.49 -14.71
C LYS A 166 -8.63 16.23 -14.08
N GLY A 167 -8.51 17.53 -13.77
CA GLY A 167 -9.64 18.32 -13.27
C GLY A 167 -9.23 19.55 -12.44
N SER A 168 -10.15 20.05 -11.63
CA SER A 168 -9.93 21.18 -10.71
C SER A 168 -8.93 20.82 -9.60
N ILE A 169 -8.38 21.84 -8.94
CA ILE A 169 -7.45 21.70 -7.82
C ILE A 169 -8.04 20.97 -6.60
N ASP A 170 -9.37 20.94 -6.47
CA ASP A 170 -10.05 20.30 -5.33
C ASP A 170 -9.90 18.77 -5.35
N LEU A 171 -9.77 18.19 -6.56
CA LEU A 171 -9.50 16.77 -6.74
C LEU A 171 -8.16 16.40 -6.08
N TYR A 172 -7.11 17.19 -6.31
CA TYR A 172 -5.80 16.99 -5.68
C TYR A 172 -5.92 17.04 -4.16
N LYS A 173 -6.56 18.07 -3.60
CA LYS A 173 -6.74 18.20 -2.14
C LYS A 173 -7.48 17.00 -1.55
N HIS A 174 -8.53 16.53 -2.21
CA HIS A 174 -9.30 15.38 -1.76
C HIS A 174 -8.45 14.09 -1.80
N ARG A 175 -7.75 13.83 -2.90
CA ARG A 175 -6.90 12.63 -3.05
C ARG A 175 -5.72 12.62 -2.10
N GLU A 176 -5.06 13.76 -1.91
CA GLU A 176 -3.95 13.87 -0.97
C GLU A 176 -4.46 13.73 0.48
N GLY A 177 -5.63 14.31 0.80
CA GLY A 177 -6.29 14.11 2.08
C GLY A 177 -6.62 12.63 2.37
N GLN A 178 -7.20 11.92 1.40
CA GLN A 178 -7.45 10.48 1.50
C GLN A 178 -6.17 9.68 1.71
N LYS A 179 -5.11 10.00 0.96
CA LYS A 179 -3.80 9.38 1.12
C LYS A 179 -3.22 9.59 2.51
N LYS A 180 -3.32 10.81 3.06
CA LYS A 180 -2.86 11.12 4.41
C LYS A 180 -3.62 10.33 5.48
N ILE A 181 -4.95 10.24 5.36
CA ILE A 181 -5.77 9.45 6.28
C ILE A 181 -5.39 7.96 6.20
N ALA A 182 -5.20 7.43 5.00
CA ALA A 182 -4.80 6.04 4.80
C ALA A 182 -3.42 5.74 5.44
N LEU A 183 -2.46 6.64 5.29
CA LEU A 183 -1.13 6.52 5.89
C LEU A 183 -1.18 6.59 7.43
N ASP A 184 -1.95 7.53 7.99
CA ASP A 184 -2.12 7.64 9.45
C ASP A 184 -2.83 6.41 10.04
N LEU A 185 -3.85 5.88 9.35
CA LEU A 185 -4.53 4.65 9.74
C LEU A 185 -3.58 3.44 9.68
N LEU A 186 -2.72 3.37 8.66
CA LEU A 186 -1.69 2.34 8.55
C LEU A 186 -0.68 2.44 9.69
N ASP A 187 -0.16 3.63 9.97
CA ASP A 187 0.79 3.86 11.07
C ASP A 187 0.16 3.50 12.43
N SER A 188 -1.11 3.84 12.64
CA SER A 188 -1.88 3.45 13.82
C SER A 188 -2.04 1.93 13.94
N ALA A 189 -2.35 1.24 12.83
CA ALA A 189 -2.47 -0.21 12.79
C ALA A 189 -1.12 -0.90 13.06
N VAL A 190 -0.02 -0.39 12.50
CA VAL A 190 1.34 -0.90 12.73
C VAL A 190 1.76 -0.68 14.19
N LYS A 191 1.55 0.51 14.76
CA LYS A 191 1.83 0.76 16.19
C LYS A 191 1.05 -0.18 17.09
N PHE A 192 -0.24 -0.37 16.80
CA PHE A 192 -1.06 -1.33 17.53
C PHE A 192 -0.51 -2.76 17.42
N ALA A 193 -0.13 -3.20 16.22
CA ALA A 193 0.48 -4.51 16.02
C ALA A 193 1.79 -4.65 16.81
N GLN A 194 2.66 -3.64 16.79
CA GLN A 194 3.89 -3.63 17.58
C GLN A 194 3.63 -3.72 19.09
N ASP A 195 2.60 -3.04 19.59
CA ASP A 195 2.24 -3.09 21.01
C ASP A 195 1.61 -4.43 21.42
N GLU A 196 0.78 -5.03 20.57
CA GLU A 196 0.26 -6.39 20.78
C GLU A 196 1.39 -7.43 20.73
N LEU A 197 2.32 -7.31 19.78
CA LEU A 197 3.47 -8.20 19.66
C LEU A 197 4.46 -8.10 20.83
N LYS A 198 4.44 -7.01 21.62
CA LYS A 198 5.21 -6.94 22.87
C LYS A 198 4.65 -7.89 23.95
N LYS A 199 3.34 -8.14 23.97
CA LYS A 199 2.68 -9.00 24.96
C LYS A 199 3.11 -10.47 24.85
N THR A 200 2.86 -11.28 25.87
CA THR A 200 3.18 -12.72 25.86
C THR A 200 2.47 -13.46 24.73
N LEU A 201 3.09 -14.50 24.16
CA LEU A 201 2.61 -15.19 22.94
C LEU A 201 1.15 -15.67 23.06
N ASP A 202 0.74 -16.13 24.25
CA ASP A 202 -0.62 -16.63 24.54
C ASP A 202 -1.69 -15.54 24.58
N SER A 203 -1.29 -14.27 24.67
CA SER A 203 -2.16 -13.10 24.76
C SER A 203 -2.15 -12.22 23.50
N VAL A 204 -1.44 -12.64 22.45
CA VAL A 204 -1.39 -11.89 21.18
C VAL A 204 -2.67 -12.16 20.40
N ASP A 205 -3.46 -11.12 20.17
CA ASP A 205 -4.65 -11.18 19.32
C ASP A 205 -4.28 -10.85 17.87
N LEU A 206 -3.98 -11.89 17.08
CA LEU A 206 -3.71 -11.75 15.65
C LEU A 206 -4.95 -11.30 14.87
N GLU A 207 -6.16 -11.65 15.31
CA GLU A 207 -7.41 -11.33 14.62
C GLU A 207 -7.69 -9.82 14.68
N ALA A 208 -7.47 -9.20 15.85
CA ALA A 208 -7.57 -7.75 16.01
C ALA A 208 -6.57 -6.98 15.12
N ILE A 209 -5.34 -7.49 14.96
CA ILE A 209 -4.33 -6.90 14.08
C ILE A 209 -4.79 -6.96 12.63
N TYR A 210 -5.23 -8.14 12.16
CA TYR A 210 -5.75 -8.28 10.79
C TYR A 210 -6.97 -7.41 10.53
N LYS A 211 -7.88 -7.28 11.51
CA LYS A 211 -9.06 -6.42 11.39
C LYS A 211 -8.68 -4.95 11.18
N LYS A 212 -7.69 -4.44 11.92
CA LYS A 212 -7.21 -3.05 11.75
C LYS A 212 -6.51 -2.83 10.42
N ILE A 213 -5.71 -3.80 9.96
CA ILE A 213 -5.02 -3.68 8.67
C ILE A 213 -6.01 -3.78 7.50
N ASN A 214 -7.02 -4.64 7.59
CA ASN A 214 -8.08 -4.76 6.59
C ASN A 214 -8.92 -3.47 6.47
N LEU A 215 -9.06 -2.71 7.56
CA LEU A 215 -9.73 -1.40 7.51
C LEU A 215 -8.99 -0.41 6.60
N VAL A 216 -7.66 -0.49 6.51
CA VAL A 216 -6.83 0.32 5.60
C VAL A 216 -7.01 -0.12 4.14
N GLN A 217 -7.38 -1.38 3.91
CA GLN A 217 -7.66 -1.94 2.58
C GLN A 217 -9.10 -1.70 2.09
N SER A 218 -9.92 -0.93 2.83
CA SER A 218 -11.29 -0.63 2.43
C SER A 218 -11.36 0.05 1.05
N GLU A 219 -12.52 -0.05 0.41
CA GLU A 219 -12.74 0.47 -0.95
C GLU A 219 -12.40 1.97 -1.08
N GLU A 220 -12.53 2.72 0.03
CA GLU A 220 -12.25 4.15 0.12
C GLU A 220 -10.78 4.51 -0.20
N PHE A 221 -9.84 3.61 0.09
CA PHE A 221 -8.40 3.85 -0.09
C PHE A 221 -7.77 3.03 -1.23
N SER A 222 -8.58 2.23 -1.95
CA SER A 222 -8.14 1.40 -3.08
C SER A 222 -7.47 2.20 -4.20
N GLY A 223 -7.85 3.48 -4.35
CA GLY A 223 -7.33 4.39 -5.36
C GLY A 223 -6.01 5.09 -5.01
N VAL A 224 -5.41 4.82 -3.84
CA VAL A 224 -4.15 5.45 -3.42
C VAL A 224 -2.95 4.66 -3.96
N PRO A 225 -2.14 5.23 -4.86
CA PRO A 225 -0.95 4.55 -5.38
C PRO A 225 0.08 4.35 -4.27
N GLY A 226 0.71 3.16 -4.24
CA GLY A 226 1.79 2.83 -3.31
C GLY A 226 1.35 2.34 -1.92
N LEU A 227 0.05 2.35 -1.59
CA LEU A 227 -0.44 1.88 -0.29
C LEU A 227 -0.36 0.34 -0.15
N GLN A 228 -0.71 -0.39 -1.20
CA GLN A 228 -0.71 -1.88 -1.19
C GLN A 228 0.66 -2.49 -0.87
N PRO A 229 1.79 -2.06 -1.50
CA PRO A 229 3.11 -2.52 -1.11
C PRO A 229 3.48 -2.22 0.34
N LEU A 230 3.07 -1.07 0.88
CA LEU A 230 3.34 -0.70 2.27
C LEU A 230 2.58 -1.61 3.24
N ILE A 231 1.31 -1.91 2.95
CA ILE A 231 0.51 -2.85 3.75
C ILE A 231 1.14 -4.25 3.72
N GLN A 232 1.53 -4.72 2.53
CA GLN A 232 2.17 -6.04 2.38
C GLN A 232 3.46 -6.13 3.21
N LYS A 233 4.31 -5.10 3.14
CA LYS A 233 5.55 -5.04 3.92
C LYS A 233 5.27 -5.04 5.42
N ALA A 234 4.28 -4.28 5.87
CA ALA A 234 3.90 -4.24 7.29
C ALA A 234 3.39 -5.61 7.78
N LEU A 235 2.59 -6.31 6.98
CA LEU A 235 2.11 -7.65 7.29
C LEU A 235 3.25 -8.67 7.39
N GLU A 236 4.21 -8.61 6.47
CA GLU A 236 5.41 -9.46 6.50
C GLU A 236 6.24 -9.22 7.77
N GLU A 237 6.48 -7.96 8.13
CA GLU A 237 7.21 -7.61 9.36
C GLU A 237 6.51 -8.12 10.64
N ILE A 238 5.17 -8.03 10.69
CA ILE A 238 4.36 -8.58 11.78
C ILE A 238 4.46 -10.11 11.85
N GLN A 239 4.46 -10.78 10.70
CA GLN A 239 4.60 -12.25 10.64
C GLN A 239 5.99 -12.71 11.10
N ASP A 240 7.05 -12.05 10.65
CA ASP A 240 8.43 -12.38 11.01
C ASP A 240 8.71 -12.17 12.50
N THR A 241 8.20 -11.07 13.06
CA THR A 241 8.32 -10.78 14.50
C THR A 241 7.54 -11.78 15.35
N TYR A 242 6.33 -12.18 14.92
CA TYR A 242 5.59 -13.24 15.60
C TYR A 242 6.31 -14.60 15.54
N LEU A 243 6.82 -14.97 14.36
CA LEU A 243 7.52 -16.24 14.13
C LEU A 243 8.79 -16.33 14.99
N SER A 244 9.62 -15.29 14.98
CA SER A 244 10.84 -15.23 15.80
C SER A 244 10.53 -15.35 17.29
N LYS A 245 9.44 -14.74 17.77
CA LYS A 245 9.00 -14.87 19.16
C LYS A 245 8.51 -16.27 19.50
N SER A 246 7.79 -16.93 18.59
CA SER A 246 7.33 -18.30 18.75
C SER A 246 8.50 -19.28 18.85
N LEU A 247 9.51 -19.14 17.98
CA LEU A 247 10.74 -19.94 18.03
C LEU A 247 11.49 -19.75 19.35
N ALA A 248 11.68 -18.51 19.81
CA ALA A 248 12.33 -18.22 21.09
C ALA A 248 11.59 -18.85 22.29
N ASN A 249 10.26 -19.00 22.21
CA ASN A 249 9.46 -19.67 23.24
C ASN A 249 9.60 -21.21 23.17
N GLN A 250 9.77 -21.76 21.96
CA GLN A 250 10.09 -23.19 21.77
C GLN A 250 11.47 -23.53 22.33
N ASP A 251 12.50 -22.73 22.05
CA ASP A 251 13.84 -22.97 22.59
C ASP A 251 13.87 -22.88 24.13
N LYS A 252 13.08 -21.96 24.72
CA LYS A 252 12.91 -21.89 26.18
C LYS A 252 12.19 -23.10 26.78
N THR A 253 11.20 -23.66 26.07
CA THR A 253 10.52 -24.88 26.54
C THR A 253 11.40 -26.12 26.38
N ILE A 254 12.20 -26.21 25.31
CA ILE A 254 13.19 -27.28 25.10
C ILE A 254 14.34 -27.18 26.14
N GLY A 255 14.85 -25.98 26.43
CA GLY A 255 15.87 -25.75 27.45
C GLY A 255 15.38 -26.03 28.88
N LYS A 256 14.09 -25.78 29.18
CA LYS A 256 13.48 -26.18 30.46
C LYS A 256 13.28 -27.68 30.58
N GLN A 257 12.97 -28.40 29.49
CA GLN A 257 12.87 -29.86 29.49
C GLN A 257 14.23 -30.56 29.66
N GLN A 258 15.33 -29.96 29.19
CA GLN A 258 16.68 -30.48 29.40
C GLN A 258 17.25 -30.22 30.80
N ALA A 259 16.70 -29.26 31.56
CA ALA A 259 17.10 -28.99 32.94
C ALA A 259 16.40 -29.89 33.98
N SER A 260 15.41 -30.71 33.59
CA SER A 260 14.66 -31.58 34.50
C SER A 260 14.84 -33.09 34.27
N SER A 261 15.80 -33.50 33.45
CA SER A 261 16.14 -34.91 33.25
C SER A 261 17.64 -35.11 33.13
N SER A 262 18.35 -35.02 34.25
CA SER A 262 19.64 -35.67 34.39
C SER A 262 19.42 -37.13 34.79
N SER A 263 19.26 -38.00 33.78
CA SER A 263 19.70 -39.39 33.91
C SER A 263 19.94 -39.97 32.52
N ASP A 264 21.18 -40.38 32.33
CA ASP A 264 21.80 -41.03 31.18
C ASP A 264 20.88 -41.93 30.37
N THR A 265 20.87 -41.75 29.05
CA THR A 265 21.05 -42.88 28.14
C THR A 265 21.56 -42.42 26.78
N PHE A 266 22.75 -42.90 26.43
CA PHE A 266 23.33 -42.89 25.09
C PHE A 266 22.40 -43.58 24.09
N TYR A 267 22.12 -42.96 22.94
CA TYR A 267 21.99 -43.68 21.66
C TYR A 267 22.44 -42.81 20.48
N SER A 268 23.45 -43.33 19.79
CA SER A 268 24.04 -43.01 18.49
C SER A 268 23.41 -41.93 17.61
N MET A 269 24.21 -40.91 17.30
CA MET A 269 24.07 -40.13 16.07
C MET A 269 24.57 -40.95 14.88
N GLU A 270 23.65 -41.39 14.02
CA GLU A 270 23.96 -41.56 12.60
C GLU A 270 23.38 -40.38 11.81
N LYS A 271 24.27 -39.63 11.15
CA LYS A 271 23.90 -38.62 10.16
C LYS A 271 23.35 -39.31 8.91
N PRO A 272 22.32 -38.74 8.27
CA PRO A 272 22.39 -38.62 6.82
C PRO A 272 22.38 -37.14 6.42
N VAL A 273 23.41 -36.80 5.66
CA VAL A 273 23.50 -35.58 4.88
C VAL A 273 22.35 -35.57 3.88
N THR A 274 21.37 -34.68 4.06
CA THR A 274 20.46 -34.27 2.97
C THR A 274 20.18 -32.77 3.10
N THR A 275 20.64 -32.05 2.08
CA THR A 275 20.47 -30.61 1.86
C THR A 275 19.01 -30.31 1.53
N GLY A 276 18.17 -30.19 2.56
CA GLY A 276 16.79 -29.73 2.45
C GLY A 276 16.55 -28.56 3.38
N SER A 277 16.09 -27.43 2.84
CA SER A 277 15.67 -26.26 3.62
C SER A 277 14.72 -26.68 4.74
N LEU A 278 14.94 -26.20 5.97
CA LEU A 278 14.14 -26.52 7.16
C LEU A 278 12.64 -26.23 6.98
N LEU A 279 12.29 -25.38 6.00
CA LEU A 279 10.93 -25.14 5.55
C LEU A 279 10.23 -26.42 5.06
N SER A 280 10.94 -27.28 4.33
CA SER A 280 10.40 -28.57 3.84
C SER A 280 10.12 -29.56 4.98
N ARG A 281 10.89 -29.48 6.07
CA ARG A 281 10.67 -30.29 7.28
C ARG A 281 9.52 -29.73 8.13
N HIS A 282 9.33 -28.41 8.14
CA HIS A 282 8.22 -27.74 8.81
C HIS A 282 6.90 -27.97 8.07
N ILE A 283 6.88 -27.88 6.73
CA ILE A 283 5.72 -28.24 5.89
C ILE A 283 5.35 -29.71 6.12
N ARG A 284 6.33 -30.63 6.18
CA ARG A 284 6.07 -32.06 6.42
C ARG A 284 5.56 -32.37 7.84
N LYS A 285 5.90 -31.55 8.85
CA LYS A 285 5.35 -31.68 10.21
C LYS A 285 3.97 -31.06 10.35
N GLN A 286 3.68 -29.98 9.63
CA GLN A 286 2.33 -29.42 9.53
C GLN A 286 1.39 -30.32 8.72
N THR A 287 1.89 -31.17 7.81
CA THR A 287 1.06 -32.15 7.06
C THR A 287 0.59 -33.35 7.88
N VAL A 288 0.94 -33.46 9.17
CA VAL A 288 0.10 -34.24 10.11
C VAL A 288 -1.05 -33.32 10.56
N ILE A 289 -1.82 -32.89 9.56
CA ILE A 289 -3.02 -32.09 9.72
C ILE A 289 -4.02 -32.99 10.45
N LYS A 290 -4.57 -32.50 11.56
CA LYS A 290 -5.84 -32.99 12.09
C LYS A 290 -6.86 -32.93 10.95
N THR A 291 -7.11 -34.07 10.32
CA THR A 291 -8.09 -34.24 9.25
C THR A 291 -9.48 -34.09 9.84
N SER A 292 -9.96 -32.86 9.96
CA SER A 292 -11.38 -32.57 10.07
C SER A 292 -11.74 -31.62 8.93
N PRO A 293 -12.53 -32.06 7.94
CA PRO A 293 -12.87 -31.26 6.76
C PRO A 293 -13.59 -29.97 7.17
N LYS A 294 -13.07 -28.82 6.73
CA LYS A 294 -13.71 -27.51 6.98
C LYS A 294 -15.00 -27.41 6.14
N THR A 295 -16.15 -27.62 6.77
CA THR A 295 -17.50 -27.41 6.21
C THR A 295 -17.83 -25.94 5.91
N GLN A 296 -17.13 -24.99 6.53
CA GLN A 296 -17.49 -23.55 6.56
C GLN A 296 -17.45 -22.80 5.20
N GLY A 297 -16.90 -23.38 4.13
CA GLY A 297 -16.93 -22.77 2.78
C GLY A 297 -18.01 -23.34 1.84
N ARG A 298 -18.61 -24.48 2.19
CA ARG A 298 -19.53 -25.21 1.31
C ARG A 298 -20.99 -24.80 1.50
N GLU A 299 -21.35 -24.38 2.70
CA GLU A 299 -22.68 -23.82 2.99
C GLU A 299 -22.96 -22.56 2.18
N SER A 300 -21.96 -21.69 1.98
CA SER A 300 -22.08 -20.52 1.12
C SER A 300 -22.30 -20.86 -0.35
N LEU A 301 -21.69 -21.95 -0.83
CA LEU A 301 -21.88 -22.42 -2.20
C LEU A 301 -23.33 -22.91 -2.39
N GLU A 302 -23.82 -23.76 -1.49
CA GLU A 302 -25.20 -24.26 -1.51
C GLU A 302 -26.23 -23.11 -1.41
N TYR A 303 -25.98 -22.12 -0.56
CA TYR A 303 -26.82 -20.93 -0.46
C TYR A 303 -26.82 -20.08 -1.74
N SER A 304 -25.69 -20.00 -2.44
CA SER A 304 -25.60 -19.30 -3.74
C SER A 304 -26.40 -20.01 -4.83
N LEU A 305 -26.36 -21.35 -4.87
CA LEU A 305 -27.15 -22.15 -5.81
C LEU A 305 -28.65 -21.98 -5.55
N PHE A 306 -29.05 -21.99 -4.28
CA PHE A 306 -30.44 -21.71 -3.89
C PHE A 306 -30.90 -20.32 -4.36
N LYS A 307 -30.07 -19.28 -4.18
CA LYS A 307 -30.39 -17.92 -4.66
C LYS A 307 -30.58 -17.85 -6.17
N ILE A 308 -29.72 -18.54 -6.93
CA ILE A 308 -29.83 -18.60 -8.39
C ILE A 308 -31.13 -19.30 -8.79
N TRP A 309 -31.42 -20.46 -8.18
CA TRP A 309 -32.67 -21.18 -8.40
C TRP A 309 -33.91 -20.34 -8.06
N ALA A 310 -33.89 -19.64 -6.94
CA ALA A 310 -34.95 -18.74 -6.50
C ALA A 310 -35.18 -17.58 -7.49
N SER A 311 -34.12 -17.06 -8.10
CA SER A 311 -34.21 -15.99 -9.10
C SER A 311 -34.80 -16.45 -10.44
N MET A 312 -34.71 -17.75 -10.77
CA MET A 312 -35.22 -18.32 -12.01
C MET A 312 -36.72 -18.66 -11.94
N HIS A 313 -37.32 -18.68 -10.74
CA HIS A 313 -38.75 -18.96 -10.55
C HIS A 313 -39.55 -17.67 -10.33
N PRO A 314 -40.62 -17.39 -11.10
CA PRO A 314 -41.44 -16.18 -10.94
C PRO A 314 -42.08 -16.06 -9.55
N GLN A 315 -42.16 -14.83 -9.04
CA GLN A 315 -42.56 -14.45 -7.68
C GLN A 315 -43.99 -14.87 -7.25
N GLU A 316 -44.82 -15.39 -8.15
CA GLU A 316 -46.19 -15.82 -7.84
C GLU A 316 -46.25 -17.01 -6.87
N ASN A 317 -45.17 -17.78 -6.75
CA ASN A 317 -45.05 -18.93 -5.86
C ASN A 317 -44.11 -18.69 -4.66
N ALA A 318 -44.09 -17.48 -4.08
CA ALA A 318 -43.23 -17.15 -2.95
C ALA A 318 -43.34 -18.12 -1.74
N LYS A 319 -44.52 -18.74 -1.54
CA LYS A 319 -44.74 -19.77 -0.49
C LYS A 319 -44.02 -21.11 -0.75
N LYS A 320 -43.55 -21.37 -1.97
CA LYS A 320 -42.81 -22.58 -2.37
C LYS A 320 -41.31 -22.36 -2.49
N LEU A 321 -40.81 -21.13 -2.28
CA LEU A 321 -39.40 -20.78 -2.44
C LEU A 321 -38.61 -21.02 -1.13
N THR A 322 -38.77 -22.21 -0.56
CA THR A 322 -38.01 -22.64 0.63
C THR A 322 -36.77 -23.42 0.19
N GLN A 323 -35.74 -23.43 1.06
CA GLN A 323 -34.53 -24.21 0.82
C GLN A 323 -34.84 -25.72 0.67
N ASP A 324 -35.89 -26.21 1.33
CA ASP A 324 -36.34 -27.60 1.21
C ASP A 324 -36.94 -27.90 -0.17
N ALA A 325 -37.73 -26.98 -0.73
CA ALA A 325 -38.28 -27.13 -2.07
C ALA A 325 -37.20 -27.17 -3.15
N PHE A 326 -36.13 -26.37 -2.99
CA PHE A 326 -34.93 -26.44 -3.83
C PHE A 326 -34.29 -27.83 -3.79
N TYR A 327 -34.07 -28.37 -2.59
CA TYR A 327 -33.50 -29.72 -2.45
C TYR A 327 -34.43 -30.81 -2.98
N ASP A 328 -35.76 -30.64 -2.91
CA ASP A 328 -36.73 -31.59 -3.45
C ASP A 328 -36.77 -31.60 -4.98
N GLU A 329 -36.57 -30.45 -5.63
CA GLU A 329 -36.37 -30.39 -7.08
C GLU A 329 -35.02 -30.96 -7.50
N GLU A 330 -33.95 -30.65 -6.76
CA GLU A 330 -32.63 -31.20 -7.05
C GLU A 330 -32.62 -32.73 -6.89
N LYS A 331 -33.33 -33.31 -5.91
CA LYS A 331 -33.49 -34.76 -5.75
C LYS A 331 -34.00 -35.46 -7.01
N LYS A 332 -34.73 -34.78 -7.90
CA LYS A 332 -35.19 -35.37 -9.19
C LYS A 332 -34.03 -35.68 -10.14
N LYS A 333 -32.87 -35.01 -9.98
CA LYS A 333 -31.65 -35.21 -10.78
C LYS A 333 -30.64 -36.15 -10.10
N LYS A 334 -31.08 -36.95 -9.12
CA LYS A 334 -30.19 -37.83 -8.36
C LYS A 334 -29.53 -38.90 -9.23
N GLN A 335 -28.25 -39.13 -8.98
CA GLN A 335 -27.48 -40.26 -9.49
C GLN A 335 -27.09 -41.15 -8.32
N THR A 336 -27.04 -42.47 -8.53
CA THR A 336 -26.65 -43.43 -7.48
C THR A 336 -25.35 -44.09 -7.88
N PHE A 337 -24.36 -44.07 -6.98
CA PHE A 337 -23.09 -44.76 -7.17
C PHE A 337 -22.81 -45.68 -5.99
N VAL A 338 -22.07 -46.76 -6.24
CA VAL A 338 -21.64 -47.70 -5.21
C VAL A 338 -20.12 -47.70 -5.20
N GLY A 339 -19.53 -47.51 -4.03
CA GLY A 339 -18.09 -47.46 -3.87
C GLY A 339 -17.64 -47.40 -2.41
N GLU A 340 -16.35 -47.40 -2.20
CA GLU A 340 -15.69 -47.17 -0.93
C GLU A 340 -15.31 -45.69 -0.81
N LEU A 341 -15.50 -45.13 0.40
CA LEU A 341 -15.21 -43.73 0.69
C LEU A 341 -13.80 -43.60 1.29
N GLU A 342 -12.95 -42.83 0.61
CA GLU A 342 -11.60 -42.50 1.07
C GLU A 342 -11.42 -41.00 1.26
N VAL A 343 -10.53 -40.61 2.18
CA VAL A 343 -10.14 -39.20 2.36
C VAL A 343 -9.18 -38.79 1.26
N TYR A 344 -9.41 -37.63 0.64
CA TYR A 344 -8.46 -37.09 -0.34
C TYR A 344 -7.19 -36.58 0.38
N PRO A 345 -5.99 -37.11 0.06
CA PRO A 345 -4.78 -36.83 0.83
C PRO A 345 -4.14 -35.47 0.52
N HIS A 346 -4.54 -34.80 -0.56
CA HIS A 346 -3.90 -33.56 -1.01
C HIS A 346 -4.74 -32.32 -0.66
N VAL A 347 -4.12 -31.33 -0.03
CA VAL A 347 -4.76 -30.03 0.22
C VAL A 347 -4.60 -29.16 -1.03
N VAL A 348 -5.64 -29.07 -1.84
CA VAL A 348 -5.66 -28.28 -3.09
C VAL A 348 -6.62 -27.10 -2.95
N LYS A 349 -6.25 -25.93 -3.50
CA LYS A 349 -7.12 -24.75 -3.54
C LYS A 349 -8.37 -25.03 -4.38
N ASN A 350 -9.55 -24.61 -3.91
CA ASN A 350 -10.85 -24.81 -4.58
C ASN A 350 -11.21 -26.29 -4.83
N ASN A 351 -10.80 -27.18 -3.92
CA ASN A 351 -11.10 -28.61 -4.01
C ASN A 351 -12.63 -28.87 -4.08
N PRO A 352 -13.12 -29.58 -5.13
CA PRO A 352 -14.53 -29.92 -5.27
C PRO A 352 -15.09 -30.81 -4.16
N GLY A 353 -14.28 -31.62 -3.48
CA GLY A 353 -14.76 -32.54 -2.44
C GLY A 353 -13.64 -33.08 -1.54
N ASP A 354 -13.91 -33.24 -0.25
CA ASP A 354 -12.90 -33.73 0.72
C ASP A 354 -12.73 -35.25 0.69
N TYR A 355 -13.68 -35.95 0.09
CA TYR A 355 -13.70 -37.39 -0.03
C TYR A 355 -13.66 -37.83 -1.47
N LEU A 356 -13.08 -39.00 -1.71
CA LEU A 356 -13.10 -39.71 -2.97
C LEU A 356 -14.02 -40.91 -2.85
N LEU A 357 -14.85 -41.12 -3.87
CA LEU A 357 -15.58 -42.36 -4.06
C LEU A 357 -14.80 -43.25 -5.04
N LYS A 358 -14.37 -44.42 -4.58
CA LYS A 358 -13.65 -45.41 -5.40
C LYS A 358 -14.47 -46.68 -5.56
N ASP A 359 -14.43 -47.29 -6.73
CA ASP A 359 -14.84 -48.69 -6.89
C ASP A 359 -13.62 -49.50 -7.29
N LYS A 360 -13.13 -50.31 -6.35
CA LYS A 360 -11.87 -51.07 -6.48
C LYS A 360 -10.68 -50.14 -6.76
N GLU A 361 -10.09 -50.22 -7.95
CA GLU A 361 -8.93 -49.40 -8.35
C GLU A 361 -9.32 -48.09 -9.06
N ASN A 362 -10.58 -47.92 -9.45
CA ASN A 362 -11.04 -46.77 -10.22
C ASN A 362 -11.64 -45.70 -9.30
N THR A 363 -11.16 -44.47 -9.43
CA THR A 363 -11.75 -43.30 -8.77
C THR A 363 -12.93 -42.81 -9.59
N ILE A 364 -14.13 -42.82 -9.00
CA ILE A 364 -15.36 -42.41 -9.68
C ILE A 364 -15.49 -40.88 -9.62
N ALA A 365 -15.38 -40.31 -8.42
CA ALA A 365 -15.69 -38.90 -8.22
C ALA A 365 -15.16 -38.30 -6.92
N PHE A 366 -15.08 -36.98 -6.91
CA PHE A 366 -14.95 -36.17 -5.69
C PHE A 366 -16.32 -35.98 -5.05
N VAL A 367 -16.35 -36.08 -3.72
CA VAL A 367 -17.60 -36.09 -2.99
C VAL A 367 -17.52 -35.26 -1.72
N TYR A 368 -18.61 -34.58 -1.40
CA TYR A 368 -18.79 -33.90 -0.12
C TYR A 368 -20.25 -33.95 0.35
N SER A 369 -20.45 -33.70 1.65
CA SER A 369 -21.75 -33.47 2.25
C SER A 369 -21.63 -32.39 3.32
N THR A 370 -22.71 -31.63 3.52
CA THR A 370 -22.86 -30.66 4.62
C THR A 370 -23.82 -31.15 5.69
N LYS A 371 -24.72 -32.09 5.34
CA LYS A 371 -25.76 -32.62 6.23
C LYS A 371 -25.38 -33.95 6.87
N ILE A 372 -24.42 -34.68 6.30
CA ILE A 372 -24.04 -36.03 6.72
C ILE A 372 -22.57 -36.05 7.12
N ASP A 373 -22.29 -36.62 8.29
CA ASP A 373 -20.93 -36.93 8.74
C ASP A 373 -20.36 -38.09 7.94
N LEU A 374 -19.56 -37.78 6.93
CA LEU A 374 -18.94 -38.76 6.05
C LEU A 374 -17.80 -39.55 6.72
N GLU A 375 -17.24 -39.05 7.82
CA GLU A 375 -16.16 -39.70 8.58
C GLU A 375 -16.56 -41.09 9.10
N LYS A 376 -17.84 -41.29 9.44
CA LYS A 376 -18.38 -42.57 9.96
C LYS A 376 -18.41 -43.67 8.91
N TRP A 377 -18.30 -43.32 7.63
CA TRP A 377 -18.47 -44.21 6.49
C TRP A 377 -17.15 -44.46 5.74
N LEU A 378 -16.02 -43.99 6.30
CA LEU A 378 -14.70 -44.20 5.75
C LEU A 378 -14.32 -45.68 5.76
N GLY A 379 -13.79 -46.15 4.62
CA GLY A 379 -13.36 -47.54 4.44
C GLY A 379 -14.49 -48.57 4.36
N LYS A 380 -15.76 -48.12 4.30
CA LYS A 380 -16.93 -48.99 4.12
C LYS A 380 -17.45 -48.88 2.70
N ARG A 381 -17.99 -49.99 2.19
CA ARG A 381 -18.68 -49.99 0.90
C ARG A 381 -20.08 -49.42 1.06
N VAL A 382 -20.32 -48.29 0.40
CA VAL A 382 -21.53 -47.49 0.53
C VAL A 382 -22.20 -47.27 -0.83
N SER A 383 -23.53 -47.25 -0.80
CA SER A 383 -24.36 -46.76 -1.88
C SER A 383 -24.74 -45.31 -1.57
N VAL A 384 -24.31 -44.39 -2.43
CA VAL A 384 -24.51 -42.96 -2.27
C VAL A 384 -25.49 -42.43 -3.31
N GLU A 385 -26.52 -41.70 -2.85
CA GLU A 385 -27.37 -40.89 -3.71
C GLU A 385 -26.80 -39.48 -3.76
N CYS A 386 -26.42 -39.03 -4.96
CA CYS A 386 -25.66 -37.80 -5.11
C CYS A 386 -26.12 -36.90 -6.28
N LEU A 387 -25.77 -35.61 -6.19
CA LEU A 387 -26.10 -34.57 -7.16
C LEU A 387 -24.85 -34.01 -7.82
N PRO A 388 -24.85 -33.78 -9.14
CA PRO A 388 -23.70 -33.20 -9.84
C PRO A 388 -23.44 -31.77 -9.38
N ARG A 389 -22.16 -31.44 -9.15
CA ARG A 389 -21.69 -30.12 -8.75
C ARG A 389 -20.56 -29.64 -9.65
N PRO A 390 -20.34 -28.31 -9.75
CA PRO A 390 -19.26 -27.76 -10.56
C PRO A 390 -17.91 -28.24 -10.03
N ASN A 391 -17.07 -28.72 -10.95
CA ASN A 391 -15.86 -29.47 -10.62
C ASN A 391 -14.56 -28.65 -10.72
N ASN A 392 -14.63 -27.33 -10.95
CA ASN A 392 -13.45 -26.45 -11.00
C ASN A 392 -12.26 -26.96 -11.84
N HIS A 393 -12.52 -27.69 -12.94
CA HIS A 393 -11.53 -28.31 -13.84
C HIS A 393 -10.64 -29.42 -13.21
N PHE A 394 -11.14 -30.13 -12.19
CA PHE A 394 -10.46 -31.31 -11.66
C PHE A 394 -10.69 -32.56 -12.54
N ALA A 395 -9.83 -33.58 -12.37
CA ALA A 395 -9.80 -34.76 -13.24
C ALA A 395 -11.04 -35.67 -13.14
N PHE A 396 -11.73 -35.69 -11.99
CA PHE A 396 -12.91 -36.52 -11.73
C PHE A 396 -14.12 -35.64 -11.43
N PRO A 397 -15.34 -36.02 -11.80
CA PRO A 397 -16.54 -35.23 -11.52
C PRO A 397 -16.76 -35.01 -10.02
N ALA A 398 -17.51 -33.97 -9.68
CA ALA A 398 -17.83 -33.60 -8.30
C ALA A 398 -19.30 -33.87 -7.99
N TYR A 399 -19.57 -34.48 -6.84
CA TYR A 399 -20.93 -34.77 -6.39
C TYR A 399 -21.18 -34.34 -4.94
N TYR A 400 -22.42 -33.93 -4.67
CA TYR A 400 -22.95 -33.67 -3.33
C TYR A 400 -23.81 -34.86 -2.86
N ILE A 401 -23.48 -35.45 -1.70
CA ILE A 401 -24.26 -36.57 -1.13
C ILE A 401 -25.50 -36.05 -0.42
N ILE A 402 -26.65 -36.56 -0.84
CA ILE A 402 -27.94 -36.37 -0.15
C ILE A 402 -28.20 -37.51 0.84
N ASN A 403 -27.85 -38.75 0.46
CA ASN A 403 -28.15 -39.94 1.23
C ASN A 403 -27.04 -40.99 1.06
N ILE A 404 -26.75 -41.72 2.13
CA ILE A 404 -25.73 -42.77 2.16
C ILE A 404 -26.30 -44.01 2.86
N LYS A 405 -26.11 -45.18 2.25
CA LYS A 405 -26.51 -46.47 2.80
C LYS A 405 -25.33 -47.44 2.76
N GLU A 406 -25.11 -48.19 3.84
CA GLU A 406 -24.15 -49.30 3.81
C GLU A 406 -24.67 -50.38 2.86
N VAL A 407 -23.82 -50.84 1.95
CA VAL A 407 -24.08 -52.06 1.20
C VAL A 407 -23.44 -53.18 1.99
N ILE A 408 -24.24 -53.85 2.81
CA ILE A 408 -23.81 -55.07 3.48
C ILE A 408 -23.69 -56.13 2.38
N SER A 409 -22.46 -56.59 2.11
CA SER A 409 -22.22 -57.75 1.26
C SER A 409 -22.57 -59.05 1.96
#